data_AF-A0A2V5NIW9-F1
#
_entry.id   AF-A0A2V5NIW9-F1
#
_cell.length_a   1.000
_cell.length_b   1.000
_cell.length_c   1.000
_cell.angle_alpha   90.00
_cell.angle_beta   90.00
_cell.angle_gamma   90.00
#
_symmetry.space_group_name_H-M   'P 1'
#
loop_
_entity.id
_entity.type
_entity.pdbx_description
1 polymer ?
#
loop_
_entity_poly.entity_id
_entity_poly.type
_entity_poly.pdbx_seq_one_letter_code
_entity_poly.pdbx_strand_id
1 'polypeptide(L)'
;MKVIKLFALLVCLVLIILVYRSYASRTSGDTSQKIAGSYEPRTRTYYIAAEDVAWDYANEEATDPYTGVAIPRPWGPQTRYQKMRYVEYTDDTFTTKKPQPAWLGILGPIIRGVEGDTIKVVFYNKAGPFPFVSPTNPQTHIVCIRTGFYMTKITKAP
;
A
#
# COMPACT_ATOMS: atom_id res chain seq x y z
N MET A 1 -42.27 -63.38 -11.14
CA MET A 1 -41.55 -62.69 -12.24
C MET A 1 -41.53 -61.15 -12.14
N LYS A 2 -42.57 -60.48 -11.59
CA LYS A 2 -42.60 -59.01 -11.46
C LYS A 2 -41.61 -58.44 -10.40
N VAL A 3 -41.37 -59.18 -9.32
CA VAL A 3 -40.48 -58.77 -8.20
C VAL A 3 -39.00 -58.70 -8.62
N ILE A 4 -38.55 -59.63 -9.46
CA ILE A 4 -37.15 -59.68 -9.95
C ILE A 4 -36.84 -58.50 -10.86
N LYS A 5 -37.79 -58.09 -11.72
CA LYS A 5 -37.64 -56.90 -12.59
C LYS A 5 -37.59 -55.60 -11.80
N LEU A 6 -38.35 -55.50 -10.71
CA LEU A 6 -38.36 -54.32 -9.84
C LEU A 6 -37.03 -54.19 -9.06
N PHE A 7 -36.48 -55.31 -8.59
CA PHE A 7 -35.17 -55.33 -7.92
C PHE A 7 -34.03 -54.93 -8.87
N ALA A 8 -34.05 -55.42 -10.12
CA ALA A 8 -33.06 -55.06 -11.13
C ALA A 8 -33.11 -53.56 -11.53
N LEU A 9 -34.31 -52.97 -11.63
CA LEU A 9 -34.49 -51.54 -11.88
C LEU A 9 -33.95 -50.68 -10.74
N LEU A 10 -34.20 -51.08 -9.49
CA LEU A 10 -33.75 -50.36 -8.30
C LEU A 10 -32.22 -50.39 -8.16
N VAL A 11 -31.60 -51.55 -8.42
CA VAL A 11 -30.13 -51.67 -8.46
C VAL A 11 -29.52 -50.80 -9.56
N CYS A 12 -30.13 -50.78 -10.75
CA CYS A 12 -29.65 -49.94 -11.86
C CYS A 12 -29.75 -48.44 -11.54
N LEU A 13 -30.86 -48.00 -10.93
CA LEU A 13 -31.06 -46.61 -10.54
C LEU A 13 -30.06 -46.16 -9.48
N VAL A 14 -29.76 -47.03 -8.49
CA VAL A 14 -28.73 -46.76 -7.47
C VAL A 14 -27.34 -46.65 -8.10
N LEU A 15 -26.99 -47.53 -9.05
CA LEU A 15 -25.70 -47.45 -9.76
C LEU A 15 -25.57 -46.15 -10.57
N ILE A 16 -26.63 -45.74 -11.28
CA ILE A 16 -26.64 -44.49 -12.04
C ILE A 16 -26.46 -43.28 -11.10
N ILE A 17 -27.13 -43.28 -9.93
CA ILE A 17 -26.97 -42.22 -8.94
C ILE A 17 -25.55 -42.18 -8.37
N LEU A 18 -24.93 -43.34 -8.10
CA LEU A 18 -23.55 -43.42 -7.59
C LEU A 18 -22.53 -42.97 -8.64
N VAL A 19 -22.74 -43.32 -9.90
CA VAL A 19 -21.91 -42.85 -11.02
C VAL A 19 -22.08 -41.35 -11.22
N TYR A 20 -23.31 -40.83 -11.16
CA TYR A 20 -23.58 -39.39 -11.27
C TYR A 20 -22.98 -38.60 -10.11
N ARG A 21 -23.07 -39.10 -8.88
CA ARG A 21 -22.40 -38.52 -7.72
C ARG A 21 -20.88 -38.51 -7.90
N SER A 22 -20.30 -39.61 -8.35
CA SER A 22 -18.85 -39.70 -8.62
C SER A 22 -18.42 -38.75 -9.74
N TYR A 23 -19.26 -38.56 -10.75
CA TYR A 23 -19.03 -37.61 -11.84
C TYR A 23 -19.13 -36.15 -11.36
N ALA A 24 -20.15 -35.82 -10.57
CA ALA A 24 -20.34 -34.49 -9.99
C ALA A 24 -19.23 -34.14 -8.98
N SER A 25 -18.70 -35.12 -8.25
CA SER A 25 -17.53 -34.93 -7.37
C SER A 25 -16.23 -34.67 -8.14
N ARG A 26 -16.14 -35.08 -9.41
CA ARG A 26 -14.98 -34.82 -10.27
C ARG A 26 -14.96 -33.40 -10.84
N THR A 27 -16.11 -32.73 -10.91
CA THR A 27 -16.23 -31.37 -11.49
C THR A 27 -16.07 -30.23 -10.48
N SER A 28 -15.93 -30.53 -9.18
CA SER A 28 -15.67 -29.52 -8.14
C SER A 28 -14.19 -29.36 -7.77
N GLY A 29 -13.29 -29.99 -8.52
CA GLY A 29 -11.87 -29.69 -8.49
C GLY A 29 -11.53 -28.55 -9.45
N ASP A 30 -12.08 -27.35 -9.23
CA ASP A 30 -11.52 -26.12 -9.82
C ASP A 30 -10.13 -25.93 -9.22
N THR A 31 -9.18 -26.62 -9.83
CA THR A 31 -7.77 -26.38 -9.65
C THR A 31 -7.51 -25.10 -10.41
N SER A 32 -7.75 -23.95 -9.77
CA SER A 32 -6.90 -22.80 -10.00
C SER A 32 -5.48 -23.28 -9.73
N GLN A 33 -4.80 -23.76 -10.78
CA GLN A 33 -3.40 -24.10 -10.73
C GLN A 33 -2.69 -22.83 -10.30
N LYS A 34 -2.30 -22.78 -9.03
CA LYS A 34 -1.42 -21.77 -8.49
C LYS A 34 -0.12 -21.90 -9.27
N ILE A 35 0.01 -21.13 -10.35
CA ILE A 35 1.22 -21.04 -11.15
C ILE A 35 2.33 -20.71 -10.16
N ALA A 36 3.38 -21.54 -10.11
CA ALA A 36 4.55 -21.25 -9.29
C ALA A 36 5.16 -19.93 -9.79
N GLY A 37 4.80 -18.83 -9.12
CA GLY A 37 5.01 -17.45 -9.59
C GLY A 37 3.81 -16.50 -9.41
N SER A 38 2.64 -16.99 -8.99
CA SER A 38 1.46 -16.13 -8.75
C SER A 38 1.68 -15.23 -7.53
N TYR A 39 1.68 -13.92 -7.76
CA TYR A 39 1.72 -12.92 -6.69
C TYR A 39 0.40 -12.92 -5.94
N GLU A 40 0.44 -13.11 -4.62
CA GLU A 40 -0.73 -13.00 -3.76
C GLU A 40 -0.92 -11.53 -3.33
N PRO A 41 -2.03 -10.87 -3.69
CA PRO A 41 -2.32 -9.51 -3.26
C PRO A 41 -2.29 -9.37 -1.75
N ARG A 42 -1.66 -8.31 -1.23
CA ARG A 42 -1.59 -8.04 0.21
C ARG A 42 -1.84 -6.58 0.55
N THR A 43 -2.21 -6.35 1.80
CA THR A 43 -2.29 -5.00 2.36
C THR A 43 -0.91 -4.56 2.85
N ARG A 44 -0.39 -3.45 2.31
CA ARG A 44 0.87 -2.84 2.73
C ARG A 44 0.56 -1.57 3.52
N THR A 45 0.91 -1.57 4.79
CA THR A 45 0.68 -0.42 5.68
C THR A 45 1.93 0.48 5.72
N TYR A 46 1.72 1.78 5.56
CA TYR A 46 2.73 2.82 5.68
C TYR A 46 2.28 3.80 6.76
N TYR A 47 3.16 4.05 7.74
CA TYR A 47 2.93 5.06 8.77
C TYR A 47 3.68 6.31 8.36
N ILE A 48 2.98 7.37 7.99
CA ILE A 48 3.60 8.59 7.45
C ILE A 48 3.17 9.78 8.30
N ALA A 49 4.12 10.53 8.81
CA ALA A 49 3.83 11.80 9.47
C ALA A 49 4.30 12.99 8.63
N ALA A 50 3.56 14.08 8.69
CA ALA A 50 4.03 15.38 8.22
C ALA A 50 4.71 16.13 9.38
N GLU A 51 5.97 16.54 9.19
CA GLU A 51 6.77 17.23 10.19
C GLU A 51 7.35 18.54 9.63
N ASP A 52 7.42 19.55 10.48
CA ASP A 52 8.12 20.80 10.15
C ASP A 52 9.63 20.60 10.21
N VAL A 53 10.33 21.11 9.19
CA VAL A 53 11.78 21.04 9.07
C VAL A 53 12.34 22.35 8.51
N ALA A 54 13.43 22.83 9.10
CA ALA A 54 14.24 23.88 8.51
C ALA A 54 15.08 23.27 7.38
N TRP A 55 14.63 23.46 6.14
CA TRP A 55 15.29 22.88 4.96
C TRP A 55 16.30 23.85 4.35
N ASP A 56 17.54 23.40 4.21
CA ASP A 56 18.63 24.15 3.56
C ASP A 56 18.73 23.74 2.08
N TYR A 57 18.38 24.65 1.17
CA TYR A 57 18.41 24.35 -0.27
C TYR A 57 19.82 24.38 -0.86
N ALA A 58 20.75 25.06 -0.18
CA ALA A 58 22.13 25.18 -0.59
C ALA A 58 23.00 25.05 0.67
N ASN A 59 23.15 23.81 1.13
CA ASN A 59 24.06 23.50 2.24
C ASN A 59 25.49 23.92 1.85
N GLU A 60 26.37 24.11 2.84
CA GLU A 60 27.72 24.62 2.58
C GLU A 60 28.59 23.65 1.76
N GLU A 61 28.19 22.39 1.70
CA GLU A 61 28.77 21.33 0.87
C GLU A 61 28.17 21.27 -0.54
N ALA A 62 27.15 22.08 -0.85
CA ALA A 62 26.53 22.11 -2.17
C ALA A 62 27.49 22.72 -3.18
N THR A 63 27.86 21.92 -4.17
CA THR A 63 28.50 22.37 -5.40
C THR A 63 27.44 22.52 -6.49
N ASP A 64 27.60 23.52 -7.34
CA ASP A 64 26.80 23.61 -8.56
C ASP A 64 27.08 22.35 -9.43
N PRO A 65 26.06 21.54 -9.77
CA PRO A 65 26.25 20.31 -10.53
C PRO A 65 26.79 20.54 -11.95
N TYR A 66 26.71 21.76 -12.48
CA TYR A 66 27.22 22.11 -13.81
C TYR A 66 28.67 22.60 -13.78
N THR A 67 29.03 23.39 -12.76
CA THR A 67 30.37 24.02 -12.69
C THR A 67 31.31 23.29 -11.72
N GLY A 68 30.79 22.47 -10.82
CA GLY A 68 31.56 21.80 -9.76
C GLY A 68 32.12 22.76 -8.70
N VAL A 69 31.83 24.06 -8.81
CA VAL A 69 32.28 25.09 -7.88
C VAL A 69 31.27 25.22 -6.75
N ALA A 70 31.75 25.64 -5.57
CA ALA A 70 30.86 26.01 -4.47
C ALA A 70 29.84 27.05 -4.94
N ILE A 71 28.59 26.84 -4.55
CA ILE A 71 27.49 27.73 -4.93
C ILE A 71 27.77 29.16 -4.41
N PRO A 72 27.91 30.17 -5.29
CA PRO A 72 28.37 31.51 -4.90
C PRO A 72 27.35 32.21 -3.99
N ARG A 73 27.80 32.80 -2.88
CA ARG A 73 26.91 33.54 -1.95
C ARG A 73 26.66 34.98 -2.44
N PRO A 74 25.44 35.55 -2.31
CA PRO A 74 24.20 34.95 -1.83
C PRO A 74 23.17 34.74 -2.96
N TRP A 75 22.49 33.58 -2.97
CA TRP A 75 21.31 33.30 -3.83
C TRP A 75 20.02 33.99 -3.34
N GLY A 76 20.15 34.89 -2.37
CA GLY A 76 19.07 35.53 -1.61
C GLY A 76 19.49 35.77 -0.15
N PRO A 77 18.61 36.35 0.68
CA PRO A 77 18.93 36.69 2.07
C PRO A 77 19.15 35.48 3.00
N GLN A 78 18.68 34.29 2.63
CA GLN A 78 18.86 33.04 3.39
C GLN A 78 18.76 31.81 2.48
N THR A 79 19.41 30.70 2.84
CA THR A 79 19.30 29.40 2.13
C THR A 79 18.38 28.41 2.85
N ARG A 80 18.06 28.71 4.11
CA ARG A 80 17.22 27.91 5.00
C ARG A 80 15.80 28.44 5.04
N TYR A 81 14.85 27.55 4.82
CA TYR A 81 13.43 27.88 4.84
C TYR A 81 12.67 26.83 5.63
N GLN A 82 11.67 27.26 6.40
CA GLN A 82 10.76 26.34 7.07
C GLN A 82 9.88 25.66 6.00
N LYS A 83 9.85 24.34 6.03
CA LYS A 83 9.11 23.48 5.11
C LYS A 83 8.48 22.34 5.90
N MET A 84 7.55 21.64 5.27
CA MET A 84 6.95 20.43 5.82
C MET A 84 7.43 19.23 5.01
N ARG A 85 7.87 18.17 5.69
CA ARG A 85 8.38 16.94 5.07
C ARG A 85 7.57 15.74 5.54
N TYR A 86 7.27 14.84 4.60
CA TYR A 86 6.66 13.56 4.92
C TYR A 86 7.74 12.57 5.33
N VAL A 87 7.57 11.95 6.49
CA VAL A 87 8.53 11.00 7.08
C VAL A 87 7.82 9.68 7.36
N GLU A 88 8.43 8.57 6.94
CA GLU A 88 7.93 7.22 7.25
C GLU A 88 8.40 6.76 8.63
N TYR A 89 7.49 6.12 9.36
CA TYR A 89 7.68 5.53 10.67
C TYR A 89 7.51 4.01 10.61
N THR A 90 8.03 3.32 11.62
CA THR A 90 7.93 1.87 11.74
C THR A 90 6.53 1.39 12.11
N ASP A 91 5.79 2.19 12.87
CA ASP A 91 4.51 1.83 13.49
C ASP A 91 3.59 3.06 13.71
N ASP A 92 2.40 2.81 14.25
CA ASP A 92 1.38 3.81 14.57
C ASP A 92 1.69 4.67 15.80
N THR A 93 2.77 4.39 16.52
CA THR A 93 3.22 5.23 17.64
C THR A 93 3.92 6.49 17.14
N PHE A 94 4.35 6.50 15.87
CA PHE A 94 5.12 7.58 15.26
C PHE A 94 6.33 8.01 16.11
N THR A 95 7.01 7.05 16.74
CA THR A 95 8.22 7.30 17.56
C THR A 95 9.50 7.05 16.79
N THR A 96 9.59 5.91 16.08
CA THR A 96 10.81 5.47 15.40
C THR A 96 10.73 5.74 13.90
N LYS A 97 11.56 6.67 13.42
CA LYS A 97 11.66 7.03 12.00
C LYS A 97 12.37 5.92 11.22
N LYS A 98 11.85 5.58 10.05
CA LYS A 98 12.51 4.66 9.12
C LYS A 98 13.66 5.38 8.41
N PRO A 99 14.82 4.73 8.21
CA PRO A 99 15.93 5.34 7.50
C PRO A 99 15.52 5.68 6.06
N GLN A 100 15.72 6.93 5.67
CA GLN A 100 15.48 7.44 4.32
C GLN A 100 16.82 7.76 3.66
N PRO A 101 17.04 7.38 2.40
CA PRO A 101 18.28 7.72 1.70
C PRO A 101 18.45 9.24 1.57
N ALA A 102 19.68 9.72 1.76
CA ALA A 102 20.02 11.14 1.72
C ALA A 102 19.66 11.81 0.37
N TRP A 103 19.82 11.08 -0.73
CA TRP A 103 19.50 11.56 -2.09
C TRP A 103 18.01 11.86 -2.31
N LEU A 104 17.12 11.35 -1.45
CA LEU A 104 15.69 11.65 -1.54
C LEU A 104 15.38 13.07 -1.03
N GLY A 105 16.30 13.68 -0.28
CA GLY A 105 16.23 15.07 0.15
C GLY A 105 14.92 15.40 0.87
N ILE A 106 14.25 16.45 0.40
CA ILE A 106 12.98 16.95 0.95
C ILE A 106 11.77 16.06 0.59
N LEU A 107 11.92 15.14 -0.36
CA LEU A 107 10.82 14.29 -0.81
C LEU A 107 10.39 13.32 0.30
N GLY A 108 9.14 12.89 0.24
CA GLY A 108 8.57 11.90 1.14
C GLY A 108 9.07 10.46 0.88
N PRO A 109 8.61 9.49 1.68
CA PRO A 109 9.00 8.10 1.53
C PRO A 109 8.49 7.48 0.23
N ILE A 110 9.23 6.49 -0.28
CA ILE A 110 8.88 5.78 -1.50
C ILE A 110 7.86 4.68 -1.18
N ILE A 111 6.61 4.90 -1.58
CA ILE A 111 5.53 3.92 -1.46
C ILE A 111 5.59 2.96 -2.66
N ARG A 112 5.50 1.65 -2.41
CA ARG A 112 5.58 0.62 -3.46
C ARG A 112 4.51 -0.46 -3.27
N GLY A 113 3.86 -0.83 -4.36
CA GLY A 113 2.88 -1.92 -4.41
C GLY A 113 2.97 -2.67 -5.75
N VAL A 114 2.47 -3.89 -5.75
CA VAL A 114 2.24 -4.69 -6.96
C VAL A 114 0.75 -4.71 -7.23
N GLU A 115 0.35 -4.80 -8.50
CA GLU A 115 -1.06 -4.87 -8.89
C GLU A 115 -1.87 -5.87 -8.04
N GLY A 116 -3.05 -5.43 -7.59
CA GLY A 116 -3.89 -6.15 -6.64
C GLY A 116 -3.65 -5.73 -5.18
N ASP A 117 -2.47 -5.21 -4.82
CA ASP A 117 -2.18 -4.77 -3.46
C ASP A 117 -3.06 -3.60 -3.02
N THR A 118 -3.34 -3.58 -1.72
CA THR A 118 -3.94 -2.43 -1.05
C THR A 118 -2.87 -1.69 -0.27
N ILE A 119 -2.60 -0.45 -0.64
CA ILE A 119 -1.72 0.44 0.12
C ILE A 119 -2.56 1.16 1.17
N LYS A 120 -2.29 0.92 2.45
CA LYS A 120 -2.89 1.60 3.58
C LYS A 120 -1.90 2.63 4.13
N VAL A 121 -2.18 3.92 3.98
CA VAL A 121 -1.38 4.97 4.59
C VAL A 121 -2.08 5.45 5.85
N VAL A 122 -1.43 5.26 7.00
CA VAL A 122 -1.83 5.86 8.28
C VAL A 122 -1.08 7.18 8.39
N PHE A 123 -1.78 8.27 8.15
CA PHE A 123 -1.21 9.60 8.11
C PHE A 123 -1.38 10.32 9.44
N TYR A 124 -0.32 10.96 9.97
CA TYR A 124 -0.39 11.79 11.17
C TYR A 124 0.19 13.19 10.92
N ASN A 125 -0.57 14.23 11.20
CA ASN A 125 -0.08 15.59 11.06
C ASN A 125 0.59 16.07 12.36
N LYS A 126 1.94 16.14 12.38
CA LYS A 126 2.73 16.72 13.49
C LYS A 126 3.10 18.19 13.25
N ALA A 127 2.84 18.72 12.06
CA ALA A 127 3.18 20.09 11.72
C ALA A 127 2.34 21.07 12.54
N GLY A 128 2.94 22.20 12.92
CA GLY A 128 2.23 23.31 13.53
C GLY A 128 1.26 23.97 12.55
N PRO A 129 0.47 24.97 13.00
CA PRO A 129 -0.37 25.77 12.12
C PRO A 129 0.49 26.59 11.16
N PHE A 130 0.92 25.95 10.07
CA PHE A 130 1.50 26.62 8.92
C PHE A 130 0.37 27.35 8.17
N PRO A 131 0.59 28.56 7.63
CA PRO A 131 -0.46 29.37 6.98
C PRO A 131 -1.11 28.73 5.74
N PHE A 132 -0.69 27.53 5.32
CA PHE A 132 -1.22 26.82 4.16
C PHE A 132 -1.71 25.40 4.44
N VAL A 133 -1.51 24.86 5.66
CA VAL A 133 -2.03 23.54 6.04
C VAL A 133 -3.25 23.75 6.90
N SER A 134 -4.40 23.24 6.43
CA SER A 134 -5.69 23.37 7.13
C SER A 134 -5.53 23.00 8.62
N PRO A 135 -6.03 23.82 9.55
CA PRO A 135 -5.94 23.59 10.99
C PRO A 135 -6.96 22.54 11.41
N THR A 136 -6.86 21.33 10.87
CA THR A 136 -7.57 20.20 11.40
C THR A 136 -6.66 19.52 12.40
N ASN A 137 -6.98 19.69 13.69
CA ASN A 137 -6.71 18.81 14.85
C ASN A 137 -5.98 17.52 14.45
N PRO A 138 -4.87 17.07 15.06
CA PRO A 138 -4.09 15.87 14.69
C PRO A 138 -4.99 14.70 14.25
N GLN A 139 -5.34 14.67 12.97
CA GLN A 139 -6.33 13.76 12.44
C GLN A 139 -5.54 12.67 11.78
N THR A 140 -5.61 11.48 12.37
CA THR A 140 -5.10 10.29 11.72
C THR A 140 -5.99 10.02 10.52
N HIS A 141 -5.48 10.18 9.30
CA HIS A 141 -6.23 9.87 8.09
C HIS A 141 -5.76 8.53 7.53
N ILE A 142 -6.69 7.66 7.12
CA ILE A 142 -6.37 6.38 6.51
C ILE A 142 -6.69 6.46 5.02
N VAL A 143 -5.66 6.53 4.19
CA VAL A 143 -5.82 6.50 2.73
C VAL A 143 -5.58 5.07 2.25
N CYS A 144 -6.58 4.47 1.62
CA CYS A 144 -6.49 3.16 1.00
C CYS A 144 -6.45 3.31 -0.53
N ILE A 145 -5.34 2.92 -1.15
CA ILE A 145 -5.17 2.89 -2.61
C ILE A 145 -5.08 1.43 -3.04
N ARG A 146 -6.04 0.97 -3.86
CA ARG A 146 -5.94 -0.34 -4.51
C ARG A 146 -5.21 -0.18 -5.84
N THR A 147 -4.09 -0.88 -5.98
CA THR A 147 -3.34 -0.89 -7.24
C THR A 147 -4.05 -1.83 -8.24
N GLY A 148 -4.32 -1.37 -9.46
CA GLY A 148 -4.89 -2.20 -10.54
C GLY A 148 -6.32 -1.86 -10.99
N PHE A 149 -7.13 -1.17 -10.19
CA PHE A 149 -8.44 -0.64 -10.64
C PHE A 149 -8.75 0.65 -9.86
N TYR A 150 -9.02 1.74 -10.58
CA TYR A 150 -9.30 3.07 -10.04
C TYR A 150 -10.37 3.01 -8.95
N MET A 151 -9.97 3.11 -7.69
CA MET A 151 -10.83 3.50 -6.56
C MET A 151 -9.93 3.94 -5.40
N THR A 152 -9.69 5.25 -5.34
CA THR A 152 -9.07 5.90 -4.18
C THR A 152 -10.19 6.21 -3.19
N LYS A 153 -10.39 5.36 -2.17
CA LYS A 153 -11.32 5.68 -1.09
C LYS A 153 -10.53 6.32 0.05
N ILE A 154 -10.66 7.64 0.19
CA ILE A 154 -10.14 8.37 1.34
C ILE A 154 -11.15 8.17 2.48
N THR A 155 -10.76 7.46 3.53
CA THR A 155 -11.59 7.27 4.72
C THR A 155 -10.95 8.02 5.88
N LYS A 156 -11.70 8.93 6.51
CA LYS A 156 -11.31 9.51 7.79
C LYS A 156 -11.29 8.40 8.84
N ALA A 157 -10.24 8.31 9.67
CA ALA A 157 -10.25 7.38 10.81
C ALA A 157 -11.42 7.74 11.75
N PRO A 158 -12.00 6.76 12.46
CA PRO A 158 -13.06 7.02 13.45
C PRO A 158 -12.62 8.03 14.51
#